data_AF-A0A937F0M0-F1
#
_entry.id   AF-A0A937F0M0-F1
#
_cell.length_a   1.000
_cell.length_b   1.000
_cell.length_c   1.000
_cell.angle_alpha   90.00
_cell.angle_beta   90.00
_cell.angle_gamma   90.00
#
_symmetry.space_group_name_H-M   'P 1'
#
loop_
_entity.id
_entity.type
_entity.pdbx_description
1 polymer ?
#
loop_
_entity_poly.entity_id
_entity_poly.type
_entity_poly.pdbx_seq_one_letter_code
_entity_poly.pdbx_strand_id
1 'polypeptide(L)'
;MSIGFILVLAVLVLGGVIATVGDRLGTKVGKARLSLFNLRPRRTATLITILTGGIIAASTLGILFAASEQLRTGVFELNSIQRRLRKTRADLREARDEREQIEDELDQVRTDRATAKKQLTQTRQQLTDTNQSLQTALAERSRAQTERSRIESELSQTRRQLATVSEQGGRLRSEISQLQQERKQVIAEREAQIQDRERVIQERETQLKQLEVQQDYLSREVSRLEREAQGLRQGNLAIQRGQVLATAVVRVVNPDRAQQAVDQLLREANRAAVQLVQPGTKDQEQIIQITKLEVEQLNQQIDDGQDYVVRISSAANYLVGERTIQVFAEAVPNRLVFRQDDLVAATSFDPSTMSDDQMQQRINLLLAAAGFRARRLGILTDTVQIGRVQNLIVFIDKLKQYRQSIGLKVVAANDIYTAGPLKVELLAEQNGQILFQTEDDNDMDSQKP
;
A
#
# COMPACT_ATOMS: atom_id res chain seq x y z
N MET A 1 24.18 80.24 140.88
CA MET A 1 24.78 81.04 141.97
C MET A 1 25.87 80.22 142.60
N SER A 2 27.07 80.68 142.36
CA SER A 2 28.23 79.84 142.10
C SER A 2 28.88 79.41 143.41
N ILE A 3 29.32 78.14 143.46
CA ILE A 3 30.30 77.62 144.41
C ILE A 3 31.46 78.62 144.58
N GLY A 4 31.80 79.35 143.52
CA GLY A 4 32.72 80.49 143.54
C GLY A 4 32.42 81.54 144.62
N PHE A 5 31.16 81.96 144.86
CA PHE A 5 30.83 82.92 145.92
C PHE A 5 31.03 82.31 147.32
N ILE A 6 30.70 81.04 147.53
CA ILE A 6 30.94 80.35 148.82
C ILE A 6 32.44 80.21 149.08
N LEU A 7 33.21 79.86 148.05
CA LEU A 7 34.68 79.76 148.10
C LEU A 7 35.33 81.11 148.39
N VAL A 8 34.89 82.16 147.71
CA VAL A 8 35.37 83.53 147.95
C VAL A 8 35.04 83.96 149.38
N LEU A 9 33.82 83.71 149.87
CA LEU A 9 33.41 84.05 151.24
C LEU A 9 34.23 83.27 152.28
N ALA A 10 34.45 81.97 152.08
CA ALA A 10 35.27 81.14 152.96
C ALA A 10 36.74 81.59 152.99
N VAL A 11 37.32 81.92 151.82
CA VAL A 11 38.68 82.46 151.72
C VAL A 11 38.79 83.84 152.38
N LEU A 12 37.76 84.69 152.26
CA LEU A 12 37.72 86.02 152.91
C LEU A 12 37.68 85.90 154.44
N VAL A 13 36.82 85.02 154.97
CA VAL A 13 36.71 84.76 156.42
C VAL A 13 38.01 84.17 156.96
N LEU A 14 38.56 83.16 156.29
CA LEU A 14 39.80 82.50 156.70
C LEU A 14 40.99 83.48 156.60
N GLY A 15 41.04 84.29 155.54
CA GLY A 15 42.04 85.35 155.38
C GLY A 15 42.01 86.38 156.51
N GLY A 16 40.82 86.79 156.96
CA GLY A 16 40.65 87.69 158.11
C GLY A 16 41.12 87.09 159.45
N VAL A 17 40.83 85.79 159.68
CA VAL A 17 41.30 85.07 160.87
C VAL A 17 42.83 84.90 160.84
N ILE A 18 43.42 84.57 159.71
CA ILE A 18 44.87 84.36 159.62
C ILE A 18 45.62 85.70 159.71
N ALA A 19 45.08 86.78 159.14
CA ALA A 19 45.68 88.12 159.26
C ALA A 19 45.75 88.60 160.71
N THR A 20 44.70 88.37 161.50
CA THR A 20 44.68 88.74 162.93
C THR A 20 45.64 87.90 163.78
N VAL A 21 45.85 86.63 163.43
CA VAL A 21 46.88 85.78 164.06
C VAL A 21 48.28 86.23 163.66
N GLY A 22 48.51 86.58 162.40
CA GLY A 22 49.78 87.10 161.90
C GLY A 22 50.23 88.37 162.62
N ASP A 23 49.31 89.31 162.85
CA ASP A 23 49.58 90.57 163.55
C ASP A 23 49.90 90.36 165.05
N ARG A 24 49.20 89.41 165.69
CA ARG A 24 49.49 89.01 167.08
C ARG A 24 50.84 88.31 167.23
N LEU A 25 51.25 87.49 166.26
CA LEU A 25 52.57 86.84 166.26
C LEU A 25 53.68 87.88 166.06
N GLY A 26 53.51 88.83 165.15
CA GLY A 26 54.49 89.91 164.93
C GLY A 26 54.72 90.78 166.17
N THR A 27 53.65 91.15 166.87
CA THR A 27 53.72 91.99 168.09
C THR A 27 54.28 91.25 169.31
N LYS A 28 53.99 89.95 169.49
CA LYS A 28 54.55 89.13 170.58
C LYS A 28 56.06 88.93 170.44
N VAL A 29 56.56 88.68 169.23
CA VAL A 29 57.99 88.54 168.97
C VAL A 29 58.72 89.87 169.22
N GLY A 30 58.09 91.01 168.91
CA GLY A 30 58.64 92.35 169.15
C GLY A 30 58.85 92.72 170.64
N LYS A 31 58.01 92.23 171.56
CA LYS A 31 58.16 92.46 173.02
C LYS A 31 59.12 91.48 173.70
N ALA A 32 59.30 90.28 173.15
CA ALA A 32 60.13 89.23 173.75
C ALA A 32 61.65 89.42 173.56
N ARG A 33 62.11 90.49 172.88
CA ARG A 33 63.52 90.74 172.51
C ARG A 33 64.21 89.52 171.85
N LEU A 34 63.45 88.72 171.10
CA LEU A 34 63.99 87.56 170.41
C LEU A 34 64.81 87.99 169.18
N SER A 35 66.04 87.54 169.11
CA SER A 35 66.94 87.72 167.98
C SER A 35 66.87 86.46 167.11
N LEU A 36 66.48 86.62 165.84
CA LEU A 36 66.67 85.59 164.83
C LEU A 36 67.83 86.08 163.96
N PHE A 37 68.93 85.29 163.90
CA PHE A 37 70.13 85.63 163.13
C PHE A 37 70.76 87.00 163.46
N ASN A 38 70.92 87.33 164.75
CA ASN A 38 71.64 88.52 165.23
C ASN A 38 71.05 89.89 164.82
N LEU A 39 69.82 89.91 164.31
CA LEU A 39 69.16 91.15 163.87
C LEU A 39 68.57 91.94 165.05
N ARG A 40 68.72 93.27 164.99
CA ARG A 40 68.16 94.21 165.97
C ARG A 40 66.65 93.96 166.09
N PRO A 41 66.08 93.76 167.30
CA PRO A 41 64.74 93.17 167.51
C PRO A 41 63.57 93.75 166.70
N ARG A 42 63.65 95.00 166.23
CA ARG A 42 62.64 95.61 165.36
C ARG A 42 62.57 95.02 163.95
N ARG A 43 63.67 94.55 163.33
CA ARG A 43 63.68 94.08 161.91
C ARG A 43 63.20 92.64 161.74
N THR A 44 63.45 91.78 162.72
CA THR A 44 63.03 90.37 162.73
C THR A 44 61.51 90.24 162.63
N ALA A 45 60.78 91.13 163.30
CA ALA A 45 59.33 91.17 163.25
C ALA A 45 58.81 91.39 161.82
N THR A 46 59.41 92.30 161.05
CA THR A 46 58.98 92.61 159.68
C THR A 46 59.19 91.45 158.70
N LEU A 47 60.31 90.72 158.81
CA LEU A 47 60.62 89.60 157.94
C LEU A 47 59.63 88.44 158.13
N ILE A 48 59.30 88.14 159.40
CA ILE A 48 58.28 87.15 159.72
C ILE A 48 56.95 87.56 159.10
N THR A 49 56.54 88.83 159.19
CA THR A 49 55.28 89.30 158.57
C THR A 49 55.22 89.07 157.05
N ILE A 50 56.31 89.32 156.31
CA ILE A 50 56.37 89.05 154.86
C ILE A 50 56.26 87.55 154.59
N LEU A 51 56.96 86.72 155.36
CA LEU A 51 56.94 85.26 155.21
C LEU A 51 55.53 84.72 155.47
N THR A 52 54.85 85.18 156.52
CA THR A 52 53.46 84.81 156.81
C THR A 52 52.53 85.28 155.70
N GLY A 53 52.70 86.52 155.21
CA GLY A 53 51.94 87.03 154.05
C GLY A 53 52.12 86.18 152.79
N GLY A 54 53.33 85.71 152.50
CA GLY A 54 53.63 84.83 151.38
C GLY A 54 53.00 83.43 151.51
N ILE A 55 53.06 82.85 152.72
CA ILE A 55 52.42 81.55 153.00
C ILE A 55 50.90 81.64 152.81
N ILE A 56 50.29 82.77 153.20
CA ILE A 56 48.85 83.00 152.98
C ILE A 56 48.53 83.01 151.49
N ALA A 57 49.24 83.80 150.67
CA ALA A 57 48.99 83.86 149.23
C ALA A 57 49.16 82.49 148.55
N ALA A 58 50.20 81.73 148.89
CA ALA A 58 50.41 80.38 148.38
C ALA A 58 49.30 79.40 148.80
N SER A 59 48.83 79.50 150.05
CA SER A 59 47.73 78.67 150.56
C SER A 59 46.41 78.98 149.83
N THR A 60 46.13 80.27 149.59
CA THR A 60 44.94 80.70 148.85
C THR A 60 44.95 80.15 147.42
N LEU A 61 46.09 80.24 146.74
CA LEU A 61 46.24 79.70 145.39
C LEU A 61 46.13 78.16 145.37
N GLY A 62 46.75 77.49 146.35
CA GLY A 62 46.68 76.04 146.51
C GLY A 62 45.25 75.53 146.72
N ILE A 63 44.47 76.21 147.56
CA ILE A 63 43.05 75.90 147.78
C ILE A 63 42.24 76.11 146.50
N LEU A 64 42.51 77.19 145.75
CA LEU A 64 41.79 77.46 144.49
C LEU A 64 41.99 76.33 143.46
N PHE A 65 43.21 75.81 143.33
CA PHE A 65 43.50 74.67 142.45
C PHE A 65 42.93 73.35 142.98
N ALA A 66 42.89 73.14 144.30
CA ALA A 66 42.32 71.93 144.89
C ALA A 66 40.79 71.88 144.74
N ALA A 67 40.13 73.02 144.89
CA ALA A 67 38.68 73.09 144.90
C ALA A 67 38.05 73.26 143.50
N SER A 68 38.83 73.68 142.50
CA SER A 68 38.34 73.82 141.12
C SER A 68 39.10 72.92 140.15
N GLU A 69 38.46 71.82 139.78
CA GLU A 69 38.97 70.96 138.70
C GLU A 69 39.09 71.72 137.37
N GLN A 70 38.20 72.67 137.09
CA GLN A 70 38.23 73.47 135.85
C GLN A 70 39.50 74.33 135.74
N LEU A 71 39.99 74.89 136.86
CA LEU A 71 41.23 75.65 136.90
C LEU A 71 42.46 74.75 136.78
N ARG A 72 42.43 73.54 137.38
CA ARG A 72 43.49 72.52 137.25
C ARG A 72 43.61 72.02 135.80
N THR A 73 42.49 71.64 135.18
CA THR A 73 42.44 71.16 133.79
C THR A 73 42.75 72.29 132.79
N GLY A 74 42.30 73.52 133.06
CA GLY A 74 42.55 74.68 132.22
C GLY A 74 44.02 75.13 132.18
N VAL A 75 44.73 75.11 133.31
CA VAL A 75 46.13 75.56 133.40
C VAL A 75 47.13 74.45 133.04
N PHE A 76 46.85 73.18 133.38
CA PHE A 76 47.82 72.08 133.19
C PHE A 76 47.52 71.14 132.00
N GLU A 77 46.30 71.07 131.46
CA GLU A 77 45.92 70.10 130.42
C GLU A 77 45.58 70.69 129.04
N LEU A 78 45.72 72.00 128.82
CA LEU A 78 45.39 72.64 127.54
C LEU A 78 46.07 71.95 126.32
N ASN A 79 47.33 71.54 126.49
CA ASN A 79 48.10 70.84 125.46
C ASN A 79 47.60 69.41 125.17
N SER A 80 46.94 68.72 126.12
CA SER A 80 46.41 67.37 125.89
C SER A 80 45.06 67.44 125.15
N ILE A 81 44.22 68.43 125.49
CA ILE A 81 42.92 68.67 124.84
C ILE A 81 43.10 69.11 123.39
N GLN A 82 44.02 70.05 123.11
CA GLN A 82 44.34 70.43 121.74
C GLN A 82 44.89 69.27 120.91
N ARG A 83 45.72 68.40 121.51
CA ARG A 83 46.22 67.18 120.85
C ARG A 83 45.10 66.19 120.53
N ARG A 84 44.16 65.95 121.46
CA ARG A 84 42.99 65.10 121.19
C ARG A 84 42.08 65.68 120.11
N LEU A 85 41.79 66.97 120.14
CA LEU A 85 40.99 67.63 119.10
C LEU A 85 41.66 67.56 117.71
N ARG A 86 42.99 67.74 117.64
CA ARG A 86 43.75 67.56 116.39
C ARG A 86 43.71 66.11 115.92
N LYS A 87 43.89 65.14 116.82
CA LYS A 87 43.82 63.71 116.51
C LYS A 87 42.43 63.31 116.03
N THR A 88 41.37 63.63 116.77
CA THR A 88 39.99 63.33 116.35
C THR A 88 39.60 64.02 115.04
N ARG A 89 40.07 65.25 114.78
CA ARG A 89 39.88 65.90 113.48
C ARG A 89 40.68 65.22 112.36
N ALA A 90 41.85 64.67 112.66
CA ALA A 90 42.64 63.89 111.71
C ALA A 90 41.96 62.55 111.43
N ASP A 91 41.60 61.79 112.47
CA ASP A 91 40.89 60.51 112.37
C ASP A 91 39.55 60.66 111.63
N LEU A 92 38.80 61.76 111.86
CA LEU A 92 37.54 62.04 111.14
C LEU A 92 37.78 62.41 109.66
N ARG A 93 38.91 63.04 109.33
CA ARG A 93 39.28 63.29 107.94
C ARG A 93 39.67 61.98 107.26
N GLU A 94 40.53 61.19 107.89
CA GLU A 94 40.95 59.87 107.41
C GLU A 94 39.75 58.94 107.17
N ALA A 95 38.83 58.82 108.12
CA ALA A 95 37.63 58.01 107.95
C ALA A 95 36.65 58.56 106.89
N ARG A 96 36.67 59.87 106.60
CA ARG A 96 35.91 60.47 105.49
C ARG A 96 36.57 60.17 104.16
N ASP A 97 37.89 60.30 104.07
CA ASP A 97 38.67 60.02 102.87
C ASP A 97 38.59 58.52 102.51
N GLU A 98 38.67 57.62 103.49
CA GLU A 98 38.44 56.17 103.31
C GLU A 98 37.02 55.88 102.82
N ARG A 99 36.02 56.56 103.37
CA ARG A 99 34.63 56.40 102.93
C ARG A 99 34.43 56.89 101.50
N GLU A 100 35.05 58.01 101.13
CA GLU A 100 35.02 58.55 99.77
C GLU A 100 35.68 57.58 98.79
N GLN A 101 36.85 57.01 99.13
CA GLN A 101 37.51 55.99 98.32
C GLN A 101 36.67 54.72 98.14
N ILE A 102 36.02 54.24 99.20
CA ILE A 102 35.15 53.06 99.12
C ILE A 102 33.88 53.37 98.30
N GLU A 103 33.32 54.58 98.41
CA GLU A 103 32.18 55.00 97.59
C GLU A 103 32.57 55.05 96.10
N ASP A 104 33.74 55.59 95.77
CA ASP A 104 34.30 55.61 94.41
C ASP A 104 34.57 54.18 93.88
N GLU A 105 35.20 53.32 94.69
CA GLU A 105 35.46 51.92 94.32
C GLU A 105 34.14 51.15 94.10
N LEU A 106 33.13 51.37 94.95
CA LEU A 106 31.82 50.75 94.81
C LEU A 106 31.13 51.18 93.51
N ASP A 107 31.22 52.46 93.14
CA ASP A 107 30.67 52.97 91.90
C ASP A 107 31.44 52.46 90.67
N GLN A 108 32.76 52.32 90.75
CA GLN A 108 33.56 51.67 89.71
C GLN A 108 33.16 50.20 89.54
N VAL A 109 33.05 49.43 90.63
CA VAL A 109 32.61 48.02 90.58
C VAL A 109 31.17 47.89 90.05
N ARG A 110 30.29 48.84 90.37
CA ARG A 110 28.91 48.87 89.82
C ARG A 110 28.91 49.13 88.32
N THR A 111 29.73 50.06 87.83
CA THR A 111 29.85 50.35 86.40
C THR A 111 30.45 49.16 85.65
N ASP A 112 31.51 48.54 86.19
CA ASP A 112 32.11 47.32 85.65
C ASP A 112 31.13 46.13 85.64
N ARG A 113 30.33 45.96 86.69
CA ARG A 113 29.28 44.94 86.71
C ARG A 113 28.19 45.21 85.68
N ALA A 114 27.84 46.48 85.46
CA ALA A 114 26.85 46.86 84.45
C ALA A 114 27.37 46.62 83.03
N THR A 115 28.64 46.94 82.76
CA THR A 115 29.29 46.70 81.46
C THR A 115 29.45 45.19 81.20
N ALA A 116 29.92 44.42 82.19
CA ALA A 116 30.02 42.97 82.11
C ALA A 116 28.66 42.29 81.88
N LYS A 117 27.59 42.75 82.56
CA LYS A 117 26.23 42.27 82.30
C LYS A 117 25.77 42.60 80.88
N LYS A 118 26.06 43.80 80.38
CA LYS A 118 25.72 44.20 79.01
C LYS A 118 26.44 43.32 77.98
N GLN A 119 27.74 43.09 78.17
CA GLN A 119 28.54 42.19 77.33
C GLN A 119 28.02 40.75 77.38
N LEU A 120 27.64 40.24 78.56
CA LEU A 120 27.07 38.90 78.70
C LEU A 120 25.75 38.77 77.93
N THR A 121 24.86 39.76 78.02
CA THR A 121 23.60 39.78 77.28
C THR A 121 23.86 39.85 75.76
N GLN A 122 24.79 40.69 75.32
CA GLN A 122 25.19 40.76 73.91
C GLN A 122 25.78 39.44 73.41
N THR A 123 26.64 38.80 74.18
CA THR A 123 27.26 37.51 73.84
C THR A 123 26.22 36.39 73.79
N ARG A 124 25.25 36.38 74.71
CA ARG A 124 24.13 35.43 74.67
C ARG A 124 23.26 35.62 73.44
N GLN A 125 22.98 36.86 73.06
CA GLN A 125 22.23 37.16 71.84
C GLN A 125 23.00 36.67 70.61
N GLN A 126 24.28 37.01 70.51
CA GLN A 126 25.15 36.54 69.42
C GLN A 126 25.22 35.02 69.34
N LEU A 127 25.33 34.32 70.48
CA LEU A 127 25.34 32.86 70.52
C LEU A 127 24.01 32.27 70.02
N THR A 128 22.89 32.90 70.38
CA THR A 128 21.55 32.48 69.92
C THR A 128 21.40 32.69 68.42
N ASP A 129 21.77 33.85 67.90
CA ASP A 129 21.72 34.19 66.48
C ASP A 129 22.66 33.27 65.66
N THR A 130 23.85 32.99 66.19
CA THR A 130 24.84 32.10 65.57
C THR A 130 24.34 30.66 65.55
N ASN A 131 23.75 30.16 66.64
CA ASN A 131 23.15 28.83 66.68
C ASN A 131 21.99 28.70 65.69
N GLN A 132 21.13 29.73 65.59
CA GLN A 132 20.04 29.74 64.63
C GLN A 132 20.58 29.72 63.19
N SER A 133 21.60 30.53 62.89
CA SER A 133 22.28 30.56 61.59
C SER A 133 22.98 29.24 61.25
N LEU A 134 23.55 28.57 62.25
CA LEU A 134 24.15 27.26 62.09
C LEU A 134 23.09 26.20 61.75
N GLN A 135 21.94 26.23 62.41
CA GLN A 135 20.84 25.31 62.11
C GLN A 135 20.28 25.50 60.71
N THR A 136 20.12 26.75 60.25
CA THR A 136 19.67 27.01 58.87
C THR A 136 20.70 26.53 57.85
N ALA A 137 21.99 26.81 58.07
CA ALA A 137 23.06 26.33 57.19
C ALA A 137 23.14 24.79 57.12
N LEU A 138 22.93 24.09 58.25
CA LEU A 138 22.86 22.63 58.29
C LEU A 138 21.65 22.09 57.52
N ALA A 139 20.48 22.73 57.65
CA ALA A 139 19.28 22.36 56.92
C ALA A 139 19.45 22.57 55.40
N GLU A 140 20.04 23.69 54.98
CA GLU A 140 20.37 23.97 53.58
C GLU A 140 21.37 22.96 53.01
N ARG A 141 22.44 22.64 53.77
CA ARG A 141 23.40 21.62 53.37
C ARG A 141 22.75 20.24 53.20
N SER A 142 21.86 19.85 54.11
CA SER A 142 21.12 18.59 53.99
C SER A 142 20.23 18.58 52.75
N ARG A 143 19.51 19.66 52.45
CA ARG A 143 18.70 19.78 51.22
C ARG A 143 19.57 19.69 49.96
N ALA A 144 20.69 20.39 49.93
CA ALA A 144 21.63 20.34 48.82
C ALA A 144 22.24 18.92 48.63
N GLN A 145 22.49 18.19 49.71
CA GLN A 145 22.95 16.80 49.64
C GLN A 145 21.89 15.86 49.06
N THR A 146 20.62 16.02 49.46
CA THR A 146 19.50 15.24 48.90
C THR A 146 19.32 15.53 47.41
N GLU A 147 19.35 16.80 47.02
CA GLU A 147 19.20 17.21 45.63
C GLU A 147 20.35 16.69 44.76
N ARG A 148 21.59 16.77 45.26
CA ARG A 148 22.76 16.20 44.59
C ARG A 148 22.62 14.69 44.40
N SER A 149 22.15 13.97 45.43
CA SER A 149 21.95 12.51 45.36
C SER A 149 20.87 12.15 44.32
N ARG A 150 19.81 12.95 44.24
CA ARG A 150 18.75 12.80 43.23
C ARG A 150 19.29 13.02 41.82
N ILE A 151 20.01 14.11 41.58
CA ILE A 151 20.63 14.42 40.29
C ILE A 151 21.65 13.34 39.89
N GLU A 152 22.45 12.83 40.83
CA GLU A 152 23.39 11.73 40.57
C GLU A 152 22.66 10.45 40.12
N SER A 153 21.51 10.14 40.72
CA SER A 153 20.65 9.04 40.31
C SER A 153 20.05 9.25 38.90
N GLU A 154 19.50 10.44 38.64
CA GLU A 154 18.94 10.82 37.33
C GLU A 154 20.02 10.79 36.22
N LEU A 155 21.22 11.26 36.52
CA LEU A 155 22.37 11.20 35.61
C LEU A 155 22.77 9.75 35.32
N SER A 156 22.80 8.89 36.33
CA SER A 156 23.08 7.45 36.18
C SER A 156 22.02 6.76 35.32
N GLN A 157 20.74 7.08 35.53
CA GLN A 157 19.65 6.56 34.70
C GLN A 157 19.75 7.04 33.25
N THR A 158 20.01 8.33 33.04
CA THR A 158 20.15 8.92 31.71
C THR A 158 21.35 8.34 30.96
N ARG A 159 22.49 8.13 31.65
CA ARG A 159 23.66 7.45 31.07
C ARG A 159 23.35 6.02 30.64
N ARG A 160 22.57 5.28 31.44
CA ARG A 160 22.12 3.92 31.06
C ARG A 160 21.21 3.97 29.84
N GLN A 161 20.24 4.89 29.79
CA GLN A 161 19.38 5.08 28.62
C GLN A 161 20.18 5.45 27.37
N LEU A 162 21.15 6.35 27.48
CA LEU A 162 22.02 6.75 26.38
C LEU A 162 22.87 5.57 25.88
N ALA A 163 23.40 4.73 26.77
CA ALA A 163 24.13 3.52 26.40
C ALA A 163 23.23 2.56 25.62
N THR A 164 22.00 2.30 26.10
CA THR A 164 21.03 1.44 25.40
C THR A 164 20.68 1.98 24.02
N VAL A 165 20.37 3.28 23.90
CA VAL A 165 20.02 3.91 22.62
C VAL A 165 21.21 3.92 21.66
N SER A 166 22.44 4.14 22.16
CA SER A 166 23.65 4.07 21.36
C SER A 166 23.90 2.65 20.84
N GLU A 167 23.68 1.62 21.66
CA GLU A 167 23.79 0.22 21.24
C GLU A 167 22.74 -0.13 20.19
N GLN A 168 21.49 0.29 20.37
CA GLN A 168 20.43 0.15 19.36
C GLN A 168 20.80 0.85 18.05
N GLY A 169 21.34 2.07 18.13
CA GLY A 169 21.82 2.81 16.96
C GLY A 169 22.94 2.09 16.22
N GLY A 170 23.87 1.45 16.94
CA GLY A 170 24.93 0.62 16.36
C GLY A 170 24.40 -0.64 15.66
N ARG A 171 23.43 -1.32 16.28
CA ARG A 171 22.76 -2.49 15.69
C ARG A 171 22.01 -2.12 14.40
N LEU A 172 21.19 -1.08 14.45
CA LEU A 172 20.43 -0.60 13.28
C LEU A 172 21.35 -0.15 12.14
N ARG A 173 22.48 0.52 12.43
CA ARG A 173 23.47 0.86 11.39
C ARG A 173 24.08 -0.37 10.75
N SER A 174 24.38 -1.40 11.54
CA SER A 174 24.93 -2.67 11.02
C SER A 174 23.90 -3.39 10.14
N GLU A 175 22.65 -3.43 10.57
CA GLU A 175 21.52 -4.00 9.81
C GLU A 175 21.28 -3.24 8.50
N ILE A 176 21.26 -1.91 8.54
CA ILE A 176 21.16 -1.08 7.32
C ILE A 176 22.30 -1.38 6.36
N SER A 177 23.54 -1.51 6.86
CA SER A 177 24.70 -1.83 6.02
C SER A 177 24.56 -3.23 5.39
N GLN A 178 24.06 -4.21 6.13
CA GLN A 178 23.81 -5.56 5.63
C GLN A 178 22.71 -5.55 4.56
N LEU A 179 21.57 -4.91 4.83
CA LEU A 179 20.47 -4.78 3.88
C LEU A 179 20.89 -4.04 2.59
N GLN A 180 21.75 -3.03 2.70
CA GLN A 180 22.31 -2.34 1.54
C GLN A 180 23.22 -3.25 0.71
N GLN A 181 24.03 -4.10 1.35
CA GLN A 181 24.88 -5.07 0.67
C GLN A 181 24.03 -6.13 -0.04
N GLU A 182 23.04 -6.68 0.65
CA GLU A 182 22.11 -7.68 0.12
C GLU A 182 21.31 -7.11 -1.06
N ARG A 183 20.77 -5.89 -0.93
CA ARG A 183 20.09 -5.21 -2.04
C ARG A 183 21.00 -5.03 -3.25
N LYS A 184 22.28 -4.69 -3.05
CA LYS A 184 23.25 -4.58 -4.17
C LYS A 184 23.48 -5.92 -4.85
N GLN A 185 23.59 -7.01 -4.09
CA GLN A 185 23.74 -8.36 -4.64
C GLN A 185 22.51 -8.76 -5.46
N VAL A 186 21.30 -8.57 -4.91
CA VAL A 186 20.05 -8.87 -5.60
C VAL A 186 19.91 -8.05 -6.89
N ILE A 187 20.28 -6.78 -6.88
CA ILE A 187 20.26 -5.94 -8.10
C ILE A 187 21.23 -6.51 -9.14
N ALA A 188 22.45 -6.88 -8.76
CA ALA A 188 23.44 -7.45 -9.68
C ALA A 188 22.97 -8.79 -10.27
N GLU A 189 22.38 -9.66 -9.45
CA GLU A 189 21.80 -10.94 -9.91
C GLU A 189 20.64 -10.72 -10.89
N ARG A 190 19.74 -9.77 -10.61
CA ARG A 190 18.62 -9.45 -11.50
C ARG A 190 19.10 -8.85 -12.82
N GLU A 191 20.11 -7.99 -12.79
CA GLU A 191 20.69 -7.40 -14.00
C GLU A 191 21.30 -8.50 -14.90
N ALA A 192 22.05 -9.44 -14.31
CA ALA A 192 22.57 -10.59 -15.05
C ALA A 192 21.44 -11.46 -15.65
N GLN A 193 20.38 -11.72 -14.88
CA GLN A 193 19.23 -12.49 -15.35
C GLN A 193 18.48 -11.79 -16.49
N ILE A 194 18.36 -10.46 -16.44
CA ILE A 194 17.74 -9.67 -17.51
C ILE A 194 18.59 -9.76 -18.78
N GLN A 195 19.91 -9.62 -18.67
CA GLN A 195 20.81 -9.73 -19.83
C GLN A 195 20.74 -11.11 -20.50
N ASP A 196 20.70 -12.19 -19.71
CA ASP A 196 20.56 -13.54 -20.25
C ASP A 196 19.19 -13.75 -20.93
N ARG A 197 18.11 -13.22 -20.35
CA ARG A 197 16.77 -13.27 -20.97
C ARG A 197 16.74 -12.48 -22.28
N GLU A 198 17.37 -11.32 -22.33
CA GLU A 198 17.44 -10.49 -23.53
C GLU A 198 18.14 -11.23 -24.68
N ARG A 199 19.24 -11.94 -24.40
CA ARG A 199 19.91 -12.80 -25.39
C ARG A 199 18.99 -13.89 -25.93
N VAL A 200 18.29 -14.59 -25.03
CA VAL A 200 17.36 -15.67 -25.43
C VAL A 200 16.21 -15.12 -26.27
N ILE A 201 15.69 -13.93 -25.94
CA ILE A 201 14.64 -13.28 -26.73
C ILE A 201 15.15 -12.95 -28.13
N GLN A 202 16.34 -12.34 -28.26
CA GLN A 202 16.93 -12.02 -29.56
C GLN A 202 17.17 -13.27 -30.43
N GLU A 203 17.66 -14.35 -29.83
CA GLU A 203 17.83 -15.63 -30.51
C GLU A 203 16.48 -16.18 -31.03
N ARG A 204 15.44 -16.13 -30.19
CA ARG A 204 14.09 -16.59 -30.56
C ARG A 204 13.44 -15.72 -31.62
N GLU A 205 13.60 -14.40 -31.56
CA GLU A 205 13.11 -13.48 -32.60
C GLU A 205 13.75 -13.79 -33.95
N THR A 206 15.06 -14.07 -33.95
CA THR A 206 15.78 -14.47 -35.15
C THR A 206 15.25 -15.80 -35.70
N GLN A 207 15.01 -16.79 -34.85
CA GLN A 207 14.43 -18.08 -35.24
C GLN A 207 12.99 -17.93 -35.77
N LEU A 208 12.15 -17.13 -35.11
CA LEU A 208 10.78 -16.89 -35.57
C LEU A 208 10.76 -16.26 -36.96
N LYS A 209 11.60 -15.26 -37.19
CA LYS A 209 11.72 -14.64 -38.52
C LYS A 209 12.17 -15.63 -39.60
N GLN A 210 13.08 -16.55 -39.27
CA GLN A 210 13.49 -17.60 -40.19
C GLN A 210 12.34 -18.56 -40.50
N LEU A 211 11.57 -18.96 -39.48
CA LEU A 211 10.42 -19.84 -39.64
C LEU A 211 9.29 -19.19 -40.43
N GLU A 212 9.02 -17.90 -40.23
CA GLU A 212 8.04 -17.14 -41.02
C GLU A 212 8.42 -17.14 -42.51
N VAL A 213 9.69 -16.86 -42.82
CA VAL A 213 10.19 -16.91 -44.21
C VAL A 213 10.05 -18.32 -44.80
N GLN A 214 10.32 -19.36 -44.01
CA GLN A 214 10.18 -20.74 -44.44
C GLN A 214 8.71 -21.12 -44.69
N GLN A 215 7.79 -20.69 -43.82
CA GLN A 215 6.36 -20.93 -43.96
C GLN A 215 5.81 -20.25 -45.22
N ASP A 216 6.21 -19.01 -45.47
CA ASP A 216 5.84 -18.27 -46.68
C ASP A 216 6.32 -18.97 -47.95
N TYR A 217 7.56 -19.48 -47.95
CA TYR A 217 8.10 -20.26 -49.06
C TYR A 217 7.29 -21.53 -49.31
N LEU A 218 7.04 -22.33 -48.27
CA LEU A 218 6.27 -23.58 -48.38
C LEU A 218 4.84 -23.34 -48.84
N SER A 219 4.19 -22.28 -48.33
CA SER A 219 2.82 -21.90 -48.73
C SER A 219 2.73 -21.57 -50.23
N ARG A 220 3.71 -20.83 -50.75
CA ARG A 220 3.80 -20.53 -52.20
C ARG A 220 4.03 -21.79 -53.02
N GLU A 221 4.85 -22.71 -52.52
CA GLU A 221 5.17 -23.97 -53.18
C GLU A 221 3.95 -24.88 -53.28
N VAL A 222 3.21 -25.05 -52.18
CA VAL A 222 1.94 -25.80 -52.17
C VAL A 222 0.94 -25.18 -53.16
N SER A 223 0.76 -23.86 -53.12
CA SER A 223 -0.15 -23.16 -54.04
C SER A 223 0.23 -23.35 -55.52
N ARG A 224 1.53 -23.46 -55.82
CA ARG A 224 2.03 -23.73 -57.17
C ARG A 224 1.67 -25.15 -57.60
N LEU A 225 1.99 -26.13 -56.76
CA LEU A 225 1.73 -27.55 -57.02
C LEU A 225 0.23 -27.83 -57.18
N GLU A 226 -0.63 -27.19 -56.39
CA GLU A 226 -2.09 -27.33 -56.52
C GLU A 226 -2.59 -26.85 -57.88
N ARG A 227 -2.12 -25.67 -58.35
CA ARG A 227 -2.49 -25.14 -59.67
C ARG A 227 -2.01 -26.05 -60.80
N GLU A 228 -0.79 -26.57 -60.69
CA GLU A 228 -0.23 -27.51 -61.66
C GLU A 228 -1.05 -28.81 -61.71
N ALA A 229 -1.36 -29.39 -60.54
CA ALA A 229 -2.19 -30.59 -60.44
C ALA A 229 -3.62 -30.36 -60.99
N GLN A 230 -4.20 -29.19 -60.78
CA GLN A 230 -5.53 -28.87 -61.31
C GLN A 230 -5.51 -28.72 -62.83
N GLY A 231 -4.49 -28.05 -63.39
CA GLY A 231 -4.32 -27.91 -64.83
C GLY A 231 -4.18 -29.26 -65.53
N LEU A 232 -3.40 -30.18 -64.95
CA LEU A 232 -3.24 -31.55 -65.45
C LEU A 232 -4.56 -32.35 -65.43
N ARG A 233 -5.42 -32.15 -64.42
CA ARG A 233 -6.72 -32.85 -64.34
C ARG A 233 -7.74 -32.34 -65.35
N GLN A 234 -7.77 -31.03 -65.63
CA GLN A 234 -8.75 -30.45 -66.55
C GLN A 234 -8.40 -30.69 -68.02
N GLY A 235 -7.11 -30.74 -68.38
CA GLY A 235 -6.66 -30.97 -69.76
C GLY A 235 -6.88 -32.38 -70.28
N ASN A 236 -7.09 -33.37 -69.41
CA ASN A 236 -7.05 -34.79 -69.76
C ASN A 236 -8.36 -35.55 -69.50
N LEU A 237 -9.51 -34.90 -69.27
CA LEU A 237 -10.76 -35.63 -69.02
C LEU A 237 -11.28 -36.32 -70.31
N ALA A 238 -11.33 -37.66 -70.30
CA ALA A 238 -11.73 -38.47 -71.44
C ALA A 238 -13.17 -39.00 -71.34
N ILE A 239 -13.58 -39.43 -70.15
CA ILE A 239 -14.93 -39.96 -69.87
C ILE A 239 -15.50 -39.27 -68.64
N GLN A 240 -16.74 -38.81 -68.73
CA GLN A 240 -17.48 -38.27 -67.59
C GLN A 240 -18.25 -39.37 -66.87
N ARG A 241 -18.45 -39.24 -65.57
CA ARG A 241 -19.31 -40.15 -64.78
C ARG A 241 -20.74 -40.18 -65.34
N GLY A 242 -21.27 -41.38 -65.56
CA GLY A 242 -22.61 -41.62 -66.09
C GLY A 242 -22.72 -41.52 -67.61
N GLN A 243 -21.61 -41.28 -68.31
CA GLN A 243 -21.58 -41.29 -69.77
C GLN A 243 -21.89 -42.72 -70.27
N VAL A 244 -22.88 -42.82 -71.16
CA VAL A 244 -23.27 -44.09 -71.78
C VAL A 244 -22.20 -44.48 -72.80
N LEU A 245 -21.63 -45.66 -72.63
CA LEU A 245 -20.57 -46.22 -73.48
C LEU A 245 -21.14 -47.17 -74.54
N ALA A 246 -22.23 -47.88 -74.22
CA ALA A 246 -22.98 -48.67 -75.18
C ALA A 246 -24.44 -48.87 -74.73
N THR A 247 -25.34 -49.10 -75.69
CA THR A 247 -26.77 -49.35 -75.47
C THR A 247 -27.29 -50.38 -76.47
N ALA A 248 -28.12 -51.33 -76.01
CA ALA A 248 -28.76 -52.31 -76.89
C ALA A 248 -30.15 -52.73 -76.37
N VAL A 249 -31.03 -53.11 -77.31
CA VAL A 249 -32.29 -53.78 -76.98
C VAL A 249 -32.06 -55.28 -77.04
N VAL A 250 -32.34 -55.98 -75.95
CA VAL A 250 -32.10 -57.42 -75.78
C VAL A 250 -33.43 -58.12 -75.52
N ARG A 251 -33.72 -59.16 -76.32
CA ARG A 251 -34.81 -60.11 -76.09
C ARG A 251 -34.21 -61.48 -75.75
N VAL A 252 -34.37 -61.93 -74.52
CA VAL A 252 -33.82 -63.22 -74.10
C VAL A 252 -34.92 -64.27 -74.09
N VAL A 253 -34.92 -65.14 -75.09
CA VAL A 253 -35.84 -66.30 -75.17
C VAL A 253 -35.18 -67.58 -74.63
N ASN A 254 -33.86 -67.53 -74.37
CA ASN A 254 -33.06 -68.65 -73.86
C ASN A 254 -31.92 -68.09 -72.99
N PRO A 255 -31.71 -68.57 -71.75
CA PRO A 255 -30.68 -68.07 -70.83
C PRO A 255 -29.27 -67.95 -71.44
N ASP A 256 -28.87 -68.92 -72.28
CA ASP A 256 -27.54 -68.90 -72.93
C ASP A 256 -27.37 -67.74 -73.91
N ARG A 257 -28.47 -67.21 -74.46
CA ARG A 257 -28.46 -66.03 -75.34
C ARG A 257 -28.39 -64.72 -74.57
N ALA A 258 -28.81 -64.69 -73.31
CA ALA A 258 -28.70 -63.51 -72.44
C ALA A 258 -27.24 -63.11 -72.24
N GLN A 259 -26.44 -64.10 -71.83
CA GLN A 259 -25.02 -63.91 -71.56
C GLN A 259 -24.26 -63.46 -72.81
N GLN A 260 -24.56 -64.06 -73.97
CA GLN A 260 -23.95 -63.66 -75.24
C GLN A 260 -24.27 -62.19 -75.62
N ALA A 261 -25.50 -61.74 -75.39
CA ALA A 261 -25.92 -60.36 -75.67
C ALA A 261 -25.25 -59.35 -74.73
N VAL A 262 -25.16 -59.67 -73.43
CA VAL A 262 -24.44 -58.86 -72.44
C VAL A 262 -22.95 -58.79 -72.75
N ASP A 263 -22.32 -59.91 -73.10
CA ASP A 263 -20.90 -59.95 -73.48
C ASP A 263 -20.62 -59.12 -74.74
N GLN A 264 -21.53 -59.14 -75.71
CA GLN A 264 -21.41 -58.29 -76.90
C GLN A 264 -21.49 -56.80 -76.52
N LEU A 265 -22.45 -56.44 -75.68
CA LEU A 265 -22.64 -55.06 -75.24
C LEU A 265 -21.44 -54.54 -74.43
N LEU A 266 -20.86 -55.38 -73.57
CA LEU A 266 -19.63 -55.06 -72.86
C LEU A 266 -18.44 -54.86 -73.82
N ARG A 267 -18.32 -55.67 -74.88
CA ARG A 267 -17.29 -55.47 -75.91
C ARG A 267 -17.47 -54.14 -76.64
N GLU A 268 -18.70 -53.75 -76.94
CA GLU A 268 -19.00 -52.46 -77.57
C GLU A 268 -18.68 -51.29 -76.63
N ALA A 269 -19.07 -51.37 -75.36
CA ALA A 269 -18.74 -50.39 -74.35
C ALA A 269 -17.23 -50.25 -74.16
N ASN A 270 -16.50 -51.37 -74.20
CA ASN A 270 -15.04 -51.37 -74.12
C ASN A 270 -14.41 -50.64 -75.32
N ARG A 271 -14.89 -50.88 -76.54
CA ARG A 271 -14.40 -50.16 -77.73
C ARG A 271 -14.64 -48.66 -77.63
N ALA A 272 -15.83 -48.24 -77.20
CA ALA A 272 -16.15 -46.83 -76.99
C ALA A 272 -15.23 -46.20 -75.92
N ALA A 273 -14.99 -46.91 -74.81
CA ALA A 273 -14.11 -46.44 -73.75
C ALA A 273 -12.65 -46.30 -74.22
N VAL A 274 -12.13 -47.25 -75.01
CA VAL A 274 -10.78 -47.19 -75.60
C VAL A 274 -10.65 -45.97 -76.51
N GLN A 275 -11.63 -45.72 -77.38
CA GLN A 275 -11.60 -44.56 -78.28
C GLN A 275 -11.56 -43.22 -77.54
N LEU A 276 -12.24 -43.14 -76.39
CA LEU A 276 -12.28 -41.93 -75.57
C LEU A 276 -10.99 -41.73 -74.76
N VAL A 277 -10.45 -42.79 -74.17
CA VAL A 277 -9.31 -42.71 -73.24
C VAL A 277 -7.95 -42.90 -73.92
N GLN A 278 -7.91 -43.56 -75.07
CA GLN A 278 -6.69 -43.85 -75.84
C GLN A 278 -6.93 -43.62 -77.35
N PRO A 279 -7.18 -42.37 -77.79
CA PRO A 279 -7.45 -42.09 -79.20
C PRO A 279 -6.26 -42.48 -80.09
N GLY A 280 -6.52 -43.30 -81.12
CA GLY A 280 -5.52 -43.71 -82.11
C GLY A 280 -4.82 -45.05 -81.82
N THR A 281 -5.10 -45.71 -80.70
CA THR A 281 -4.67 -47.10 -80.50
C THR A 281 -5.53 -48.07 -81.32
N LYS A 282 -4.91 -49.08 -81.91
CA LYS A 282 -5.60 -50.19 -82.59
C LYS A 282 -5.83 -51.39 -81.67
N ASP A 283 -5.30 -51.32 -80.47
CA ASP A 283 -5.35 -52.40 -79.50
C ASP A 283 -6.75 -52.52 -78.89
N GLN A 284 -7.30 -53.73 -78.93
CA GLN A 284 -8.55 -54.06 -78.24
C GLN A 284 -8.23 -54.55 -76.83
N GLU A 285 -7.59 -53.70 -76.02
CA GLU A 285 -7.41 -53.99 -74.60
C GLU A 285 -8.75 -53.95 -73.88
N GLN A 286 -8.99 -54.93 -73.00
CA GLN A 286 -10.15 -54.90 -72.10
C GLN A 286 -9.83 -53.95 -70.94
N ILE A 287 -10.30 -52.71 -71.06
CA ILE A 287 -10.09 -51.66 -70.06
C ILE A 287 -11.31 -51.45 -69.17
N ILE A 288 -12.50 -51.89 -69.59
CA ILE A 288 -13.69 -51.80 -68.74
C ILE A 288 -13.70 -52.90 -67.66
N GLN A 289 -14.13 -52.53 -66.46
CA GLN A 289 -14.33 -53.43 -65.34
C GLN A 289 -15.78 -53.34 -64.85
N ILE A 290 -16.44 -54.50 -64.79
CA ILE A 290 -17.76 -54.68 -64.21
C ILE A 290 -17.68 -55.89 -63.26
N THR A 291 -18.38 -55.84 -62.14
CA THR A 291 -18.34 -56.95 -61.18
C THR A 291 -19.11 -58.15 -61.71
N LYS A 292 -18.67 -59.36 -61.34
CA LYS A 292 -19.42 -60.59 -61.68
C LYS A 292 -20.86 -60.55 -61.14
N LEU A 293 -21.03 -60.02 -59.94
CA LEU A 293 -22.34 -59.86 -59.31
C LEU A 293 -23.27 -58.96 -60.14
N GLU A 294 -22.79 -57.82 -60.65
CA GLU A 294 -23.58 -56.93 -61.51
C GLU A 294 -23.99 -57.62 -62.81
N VAL A 295 -23.11 -58.43 -63.42
CA VAL A 295 -23.44 -59.20 -64.63
C VAL A 295 -24.46 -60.30 -64.33
N GLU A 296 -24.32 -61.01 -63.20
CA GLU A 296 -25.28 -62.04 -62.77
C GLU A 296 -26.66 -61.43 -62.49
N GLN A 297 -26.72 -60.29 -61.81
CA GLN A 297 -27.97 -59.56 -61.55
C GLN A 297 -28.62 -59.06 -62.85
N LEU A 298 -27.82 -58.54 -63.77
CA LEU A 298 -28.30 -58.11 -65.08
C LEU A 298 -28.91 -59.29 -65.85
N ASN A 299 -28.21 -60.43 -65.91
CA ASN A 299 -28.70 -61.63 -66.59
C ASN A 299 -30.00 -62.14 -65.96
N GLN A 300 -30.09 -62.19 -64.63
CA GLN A 300 -31.33 -62.58 -63.93
C GLN A 300 -32.49 -61.63 -64.23
N GLN A 301 -32.22 -60.32 -64.34
CA GLN A 301 -33.24 -59.32 -64.60
C GLN A 301 -33.85 -59.46 -66.01
N ILE A 302 -33.05 -59.85 -67.00
CA ILE A 302 -33.49 -59.95 -68.40
C ILE A 302 -33.96 -61.35 -68.81
N ASP A 303 -33.95 -62.33 -67.90
CA ASP A 303 -34.29 -63.74 -68.15
C ASP A 303 -35.79 -64.06 -67.93
N ASP A 304 -36.68 -63.13 -68.28
CA ASP A 304 -38.14 -63.29 -68.13
C ASP A 304 -38.89 -63.38 -69.49
N GLY A 305 -38.15 -63.39 -70.60
CA GLY A 305 -38.70 -63.42 -71.96
C GLY A 305 -39.14 -62.07 -72.51
N GLN A 306 -39.02 -60.97 -71.75
CA GLN A 306 -39.37 -59.62 -72.20
C GLN A 306 -38.22 -58.93 -72.95
N ASP A 307 -38.55 -57.84 -73.63
CA ASP A 307 -37.56 -56.94 -74.21
C ASP A 307 -37.02 -56.01 -73.14
N TYR A 308 -35.69 -55.84 -73.08
CA TYR A 308 -35.02 -54.89 -72.20
C TYR A 308 -34.10 -53.97 -72.99
N VAL A 309 -34.03 -52.71 -72.57
CA VAL A 309 -32.96 -51.79 -72.97
C VAL A 309 -31.85 -51.89 -71.94
N VAL A 310 -30.68 -52.33 -72.36
CA VAL A 310 -29.50 -52.45 -71.51
C VAL A 310 -28.51 -51.34 -71.87
N ARG A 311 -28.03 -50.61 -70.86
CA ARG A 311 -26.99 -49.57 -71.02
C ARG A 311 -25.79 -49.88 -70.16
N ILE A 312 -24.60 -49.63 -70.70
CA ILE A 312 -23.34 -49.65 -69.96
C ILE A 312 -22.85 -48.22 -69.80
N SER A 313 -22.66 -47.79 -68.55
CA SER A 313 -22.30 -46.41 -68.21
C SER A 313 -21.08 -46.37 -67.30
N SER A 314 -20.29 -45.31 -67.41
CA SER A 314 -19.10 -45.09 -66.57
C SER A 314 -19.46 -44.78 -65.10
N ALA A 315 -18.77 -45.41 -64.16
CA ALA A 315 -18.99 -45.21 -62.72
C ALA A 315 -18.31 -43.93 -62.17
N ALA A 316 -17.28 -43.42 -62.85
CA ALA A 316 -16.47 -42.28 -62.42
C ALA A 316 -16.02 -41.41 -63.61
N ASN A 317 -15.28 -40.34 -63.30
CA ASN A 317 -14.57 -39.55 -64.30
C ASN A 317 -13.22 -40.22 -64.57
N TYR A 318 -12.87 -40.39 -65.85
CA TYR A 318 -11.61 -41.02 -66.25
C TYR A 318 -10.79 -40.08 -67.13
N LEU A 319 -9.49 -40.03 -66.89
CA LEU A 319 -8.53 -39.25 -67.67
C LEU A 319 -7.99 -40.05 -68.86
N VAL A 320 -7.49 -39.35 -69.88
CA VAL A 320 -6.75 -39.91 -71.03
C VAL A 320 -5.57 -40.75 -70.51
N GLY A 321 -5.42 -41.96 -71.05
CA GLY A 321 -4.37 -42.92 -70.69
C GLY A 321 -4.71 -43.88 -69.54
N GLU A 322 -5.85 -43.70 -68.85
CA GLU A 322 -6.30 -44.69 -67.87
C GLU A 322 -6.58 -46.05 -68.52
N ARG A 323 -6.23 -47.13 -67.81
CA ARG A 323 -6.33 -48.51 -68.32
C ARG A 323 -7.40 -49.32 -67.60
N THR A 324 -8.14 -48.68 -66.70
CA THR A 324 -9.16 -49.35 -65.89
C THR A 324 -10.33 -48.41 -65.70
N ILE A 325 -11.47 -48.79 -66.27
CA ILE A 325 -12.69 -47.99 -66.32
C ILE A 325 -13.79 -48.82 -65.70
N GLN A 326 -14.17 -48.50 -64.47
CA GLN A 326 -15.32 -49.12 -63.85
C GLN A 326 -16.60 -48.66 -64.54
N VAL A 327 -17.44 -49.62 -64.90
CA VAL A 327 -18.74 -49.41 -65.52
C VAL A 327 -19.81 -50.13 -64.72
N PHE A 328 -21.04 -49.64 -64.80
CA PHE A 328 -22.21 -50.32 -64.30
C PHE A 328 -23.20 -50.55 -65.45
N ALA A 329 -24.04 -51.57 -65.31
CA ALA A 329 -25.07 -51.91 -66.28
C ALA A 329 -26.46 -51.63 -65.70
N GLU A 330 -27.33 -51.05 -66.52
CA GLU A 330 -28.74 -50.84 -66.17
C GLU A 330 -29.62 -51.49 -67.23
N ALA A 331 -30.63 -52.26 -66.80
CA ALA A 331 -31.67 -52.81 -67.68
C ALA A 331 -33.04 -52.23 -67.32
N VAL A 332 -33.77 -51.78 -68.34
CA VAL A 332 -35.15 -51.27 -68.20
C VAL A 332 -36.04 -51.98 -69.21
N PRO A 333 -37.23 -52.48 -68.83
CA PRO A 333 -38.16 -53.09 -69.78
C PRO A 333 -38.45 -52.17 -70.96
N ASN A 334 -38.30 -52.68 -72.18
CA ASN A 334 -38.55 -51.96 -73.41
C ASN A 334 -40.05 -51.95 -73.72
N ARG A 335 -40.77 -51.02 -73.10
CA ARG A 335 -42.23 -50.90 -73.20
C ARG A 335 -42.62 -49.89 -74.26
N LEU A 336 -43.79 -50.08 -74.87
CA LEU A 336 -44.42 -49.08 -75.72
C LEU A 336 -44.78 -47.86 -74.86
N VAL A 337 -44.19 -46.71 -75.17
CA VAL A 337 -44.40 -45.44 -74.47
C VAL A 337 -45.43 -44.56 -75.19
N PHE A 338 -45.38 -44.54 -76.52
CA PHE A 338 -46.33 -43.87 -77.40
C PHE A 338 -46.71 -44.80 -78.56
N ARG A 339 -47.99 -44.87 -78.88
CA ARG A 339 -48.48 -45.42 -80.16
C ARG A 339 -48.28 -44.40 -81.27
N GLN A 340 -48.25 -44.87 -82.51
CA GLN A 340 -48.39 -44.00 -83.67
C GLN A 340 -49.59 -43.05 -83.49
N ASP A 341 -49.40 -41.78 -83.85
CA ASP A 341 -50.35 -40.66 -83.72
C ASP A 341 -50.65 -40.20 -82.29
N ASP A 342 -50.04 -40.79 -81.26
CA ASP A 342 -50.22 -40.32 -79.88
C ASP A 342 -49.70 -38.89 -79.71
N LEU A 343 -50.48 -38.07 -79.00
CA LEU A 343 -50.10 -36.69 -78.68
C LEU A 343 -48.95 -36.65 -77.67
N VAL A 344 -47.78 -36.23 -78.12
CA VAL A 344 -46.57 -36.06 -77.30
C VAL A 344 -46.54 -34.66 -76.66
N ALA A 345 -46.80 -33.59 -77.39
CA ALA A 345 -46.87 -32.24 -76.81
C ALA A 345 -47.79 -31.35 -77.64
N ALA A 346 -48.33 -30.28 -77.04
CA ALA A 346 -49.15 -29.31 -77.76
C ALA A 346 -48.89 -27.91 -77.25
N THR A 347 -49.07 -26.92 -78.12
CA THR A 347 -49.04 -25.50 -77.78
C THR A 347 -50.00 -24.72 -78.67
N SER A 348 -50.47 -23.57 -78.18
CA SER A 348 -51.03 -22.55 -79.07
C SER A 348 -49.92 -21.85 -79.86
N PHE A 349 -50.22 -21.51 -81.10
CA PHE A 349 -49.33 -20.84 -82.04
C PHE A 349 -50.15 -19.82 -82.83
N ASP A 350 -49.77 -18.54 -82.76
CA ASP A 350 -50.47 -17.46 -83.47
C ASP A 350 -49.46 -16.68 -84.32
N PRO A 351 -49.36 -16.99 -85.63
CA PRO A 351 -48.39 -16.34 -86.51
C PRO A 351 -48.66 -14.85 -86.70
N SER A 352 -49.89 -14.37 -86.43
CA SER A 352 -50.25 -12.96 -86.61
C SER A 352 -49.66 -12.03 -85.54
N THR A 353 -49.28 -12.59 -84.39
CA THR A 353 -48.76 -11.86 -83.22
C THR A 353 -47.30 -12.20 -82.90
N MET A 354 -46.67 -13.11 -83.66
CA MET A 354 -45.30 -13.58 -83.42
C MET A 354 -44.34 -13.17 -84.56
N SER A 355 -43.12 -12.79 -84.22
CA SER A 355 -42.02 -12.65 -85.20
C SER A 355 -41.47 -14.01 -85.64
N ASP A 356 -40.67 -14.03 -86.72
CA ASP A 356 -39.98 -15.25 -87.19
C ASP A 356 -39.13 -15.92 -86.11
N ASP A 357 -38.37 -15.17 -85.32
CA ASP A 357 -37.58 -15.69 -84.21
C ASP A 357 -38.47 -16.25 -83.09
N GLN A 358 -39.58 -15.56 -82.77
CA GLN A 358 -40.53 -16.03 -81.76
C GLN A 358 -41.23 -17.32 -82.20
N MET A 359 -41.56 -17.43 -83.47
CA MET A 359 -42.10 -18.65 -84.08
C MET A 359 -41.11 -19.81 -83.97
N GLN A 360 -39.84 -19.60 -84.34
CA GLN A 360 -38.80 -20.62 -84.20
C GLN A 360 -38.58 -21.02 -82.74
N GLN A 361 -38.50 -20.05 -81.82
CA GLN A 361 -38.37 -20.31 -80.39
C GLN A 361 -39.56 -21.12 -79.85
N ARG A 362 -40.78 -20.81 -80.29
CA ARG A 362 -41.99 -21.53 -79.89
C ARG A 362 -41.96 -22.99 -80.35
N ILE A 363 -41.50 -23.25 -81.58
CA ILE A 363 -41.32 -24.61 -82.10
C ILE A 363 -40.22 -25.35 -81.34
N ASN A 364 -39.07 -24.71 -81.10
CA ASN A 364 -37.98 -25.30 -80.31
C ASN A 364 -38.43 -25.64 -78.89
N LEU A 365 -39.22 -24.77 -78.25
CA LEU A 365 -39.78 -25.02 -76.93
C LEU A 365 -40.76 -26.19 -76.95
N LEU A 366 -41.60 -26.28 -77.98
CA LEU A 366 -42.53 -27.39 -78.15
C LEU A 366 -41.79 -28.73 -78.30
N LEU A 367 -40.72 -28.76 -79.11
CA LEU A 367 -39.87 -29.94 -79.28
C LEU A 367 -39.11 -30.30 -78.00
N ALA A 368 -38.59 -29.30 -77.28
CA ALA A 368 -37.97 -29.50 -75.97
C ALA A 368 -38.97 -30.05 -74.95
N ALA A 369 -40.23 -29.58 -74.96
CA ALA A 369 -41.30 -30.09 -74.11
C ALA A 369 -41.67 -31.54 -74.49
N ALA A 370 -41.71 -31.87 -75.78
CA ALA A 370 -41.91 -33.24 -76.26
C ALA A 370 -40.79 -34.16 -75.78
N GLY A 371 -39.52 -33.76 -75.94
CA GLY A 371 -38.36 -34.50 -75.44
C GLY A 371 -38.36 -34.66 -73.91
N PHE A 372 -38.75 -33.60 -73.18
CA PHE A 372 -38.89 -33.66 -71.73
C PHE A 372 -39.98 -34.64 -71.29
N ARG A 373 -41.16 -34.60 -71.93
CA ARG A 373 -42.26 -35.53 -71.63
C ARG A 373 -41.87 -36.98 -71.96
N ALA A 374 -41.24 -37.20 -73.11
CA ALA A 374 -40.75 -38.51 -73.53
C ALA A 374 -39.81 -39.13 -72.49
N ARG A 375 -38.82 -38.36 -72.01
CA ARG A 375 -37.90 -38.81 -70.95
C ARG A 375 -38.61 -39.08 -69.64
N ARG A 376 -39.55 -38.21 -69.24
CA ARG A 376 -40.36 -38.41 -68.03
C ARG A 376 -41.19 -39.70 -68.09
N LEU A 377 -41.63 -40.11 -69.27
CA LEU A 377 -42.37 -41.34 -69.50
C LEU A 377 -41.48 -42.58 -69.74
N GLY A 378 -40.15 -42.40 -69.70
CA GLY A 378 -39.19 -43.51 -69.71
C GLY A 378 -38.42 -43.71 -71.01
N ILE A 379 -38.49 -42.81 -72.00
CA ILE A 379 -37.63 -42.91 -73.19
C ILE A 379 -36.20 -42.51 -72.81
N LEU A 380 -35.22 -43.37 -73.12
CA LEU A 380 -33.82 -43.25 -72.66
C LEU A 380 -32.91 -42.44 -73.60
N THR A 381 -33.39 -42.10 -74.79
CA THR A 381 -32.64 -41.33 -75.79
C THR A 381 -32.90 -39.84 -75.65
N ASP A 382 -31.85 -39.02 -75.72
CA ASP A 382 -31.94 -37.56 -75.58
C ASP A 382 -32.29 -36.81 -76.88
N THR A 383 -32.27 -37.49 -78.03
CA THR A 383 -32.49 -36.87 -79.34
C THR A 383 -33.95 -37.00 -79.79
N VAL A 384 -34.59 -35.86 -80.06
CA VAL A 384 -35.88 -35.77 -80.77
C VAL A 384 -35.60 -35.78 -82.28
N GLN A 385 -36.13 -36.76 -82.98
CA GLN A 385 -36.00 -36.88 -84.43
C GLN A 385 -37.31 -36.43 -85.07
N ILE A 386 -37.25 -35.33 -85.78
CA ILE A 386 -38.31 -34.97 -86.73
C ILE A 386 -37.95 -35.66 -88.05
N GLY A 387 -38.92 -35.90 -88.93
CA GLY A 387 -38.67 -36.44 -90.27
C GLY A 387 -37.65 -35.64 -91.10
N ARG A 388 -37.71 -35.74 -92.43
CA ARG A 388 -36.74 -35.04 -93.29
C ARG A 388 -36.77 -33.53 -93.03
N VAL A 389 -35.59 -32.92 -92.88
CA VAL A 389 -35.44 -31.46 -92.63
C VAL A 389 -36.20 -30.62 -93.66
N GLN A 390 -36.25 -31.08 -94.92
CA GLN A 390 -37.00 -30.43 -95.99
C GLN A 390 -38.50 -30.30 -95.67
N ASN A 391 -39.12 -31.33 -95.08
CA ASN A 391 -40.53 -31.31 -94.72
C ASN A 391 -40.81 -30.33 -93.58
N LEU A 392 -39.87 -30.21 -92.63
CA LEU A 392 -39.98 -29.23 -91.55
C LEU A 392 -39.94 -27.79 -92.09
N ILE A 393 -39.10 -27.51 -93.09
CA ILE A 393 -39.05 -26.17 -93.72
C ILE A 393 -40.39 -25.85 -94.38
N VAL A 394 -40.92 -26.77 -95.19
CA VAL A 394 -42.23 -26.59 -95.86
C VAL A 394 -43.35 -26.40 -94.83
N PHE A 395 -43.31 -27.16 -93.74
CA PHE A 395 -44.26 -27.04 -92.64
C PHE A 395 -44.21 -25.66 -91.97
N ILE A 396 -43.01 -25.13 -91.70
CA ILE A 396 -42.82 -23.79 -91.12
C ILE A 396 -43.30 -22.71 -92.09
N ASP A 397 -43.03 -22.84 -93.39
CA ASP A 397 -43.50 -21.88 -94.40
C ASP A 397 -45.02 -21.86 -94.51
N LYS A 398 -45.67 -23.04 -94.45
CA LYS A 398 -47.13 -23.14 -94.37
C LYS A 398 -47.65 -22.46 -93.09
N LEU A 399 -47.05 -22.74 -91.92
CA LEU A 399 -47.42 -22.12 -90.64
C LEU A 399 -47.41 -20.58 -90.70
N LYS A 400 -46.40 -19.98 -91.34
CA LYS A 400 -46.27 -18.51 -91.47
C LYS A 400 -47.39 -17.86 -92.29
N GLN A 401 -48.02 -18.60 -93.19
CA GLN A 401 -49.09 -18.07 -94.06
C GLN A 401 -50.44 -17.99 -93.36
N TYR A 402 -50.63 -18.72 -92.24
CA TYR A 402 -51.86 -18.66 -91.45
C TYR A 402 -51.90 -17.40 -90.59
N ARG A 403 -53.01 -16.66 -90.60
CA ARG A 403 -53.16 -15.38 -89.87
C ARG A 403 -54.03 -15.48 -88.61
N GLN A 404 -54.24 -16.68 -88.11
CA GLN A 404 -55.11 -16.96 -86.96
C GLN A 404 -54.39 -17.87 -85.98
N SER A 405 -54.82 -17.85 -84.71
CA SER A 405 -54.34 -18.78 -83.70
C SER A 405 -54.73 -20.21 -84.09
N ILE A 406 -53.71 -21.08 -84.15
CA ILE A 406 -53.81 -22.52 -84.42
C ILE A 406 -53.18 -23.32 -83.28
N GLY A 407 -53.61 -24.57 -83.12
CA GLY A 407 -52.98 -25.53 -82.23
C GLY A 407 -51.84 -26.24 -82.95
N LEU A 408 -50.62 -26.14 -82.40
CA LEU A 408 -49.47 -26.88 -82.90
C LEU A 408 -49.21 -28.07 -81.98
N LYS A 409 -49.25 -29.28 -82.54
CA LYS A 409 -49.10 -30.56 -81.85
C LYS A 409 -47.83 -31.26 -82.33
N VAL A 410 -47.21 -32.00 -81.41
CA VAL A 410 -46.18 -33.00 -81.69
C VAL A 410 -46.83 -34.35 -81.48
N VAL A 411 -46.87 -35.17 -82.52
CA VAL A 411 -47.40 -36.53 -82.47
C VAL A 411 -46.29 -37.54 -82.72
N ALA A 412 -46.46 -38.76 -82.23
CA ALA A 412 -45.53 -39.84 -82.49
C ALA A 412 -45.67 -40.32 -83.95
N ALA A 413 -44.58 -40.32 -84.70
CA ALA A 413 -44.58 -40.73 -86.12
C ALA A 413 -44.82 -42.23 -86.29
N ASN A 414 -44.47 -43.01 -85.27
CA ASN A 414 -44.61 -44.47 -85.22
C ASN A 414 -44.68 -44.90 -83.75
N ASP A 415 -44.88 -46.19 -83.50
CA ASP A 415 -44.77 -46.76 -82.15
C ASP A 415 -43.37 -46.50 -81.56
N ILE A 416 -43.32 -45.84 -80.40
CA ILE A 416 -42.08 -45.43 -79.71
C ILE A 416 -41.96 -46.20 -78.41
N TYR A 417 -40.84 -46.90 -78.28
CA TYR A 417 -40.52 -47.70 -77.10
C TYR A 417 -39.51 -46.98 -76.20
N THR A 418 -39.32 -47.49 -74.99
CA THR A 418 -38.30 -47.04 -74.00
C THR A 418 -36.91 -46.82 -74.62
N ALA A 419 -36.51 -47.66 -75.59
CA ALA A 419 -35.23 -47.52 -76.30
C ALA A 419 -35.10 -46.21 -77.09
N GLY A 420 -36.21 -45.67 -77.59
CA GLY A 420 -36.23 -44.62 -78.59
C GLY A 420 -35.76 -45.11 -79.98
N PRO A 421 -35.37 -44.21 -80.89
CA PRO A 421 -35.38 -42.75 -80.74
C PRO A 421 -36.80 -42.17 -80.69
N LEU A 422 -36.94 -40.94 -80.16
CA LEU A 422 -38.21 -40.21 -80.17
C LEU A 422 -38.44 -39.63 -81.58
N LYS A 423 -39.06 -40.41 -82.47
CA LYS A 423 -39.47 -39.96 -83.81
C LYS A 423 -40.84 -39.30 -83.77
N VAL A 424 -40.91 -38.04 -84.19
CA VAL A 424 -42.12 -37.23 -84.06
C VAL A 424 -42.42 -36.43 -85.31
N GLU A 425 -43.68 -36.02 -85.41
CA GLU A 425 -44.20 -35.16 -86.45
C GLU A 425 -44.88 -33.95 -85.86
N LEU A 426 -44.83 -32.85 -86.59
CA LEU A 426 -45.58 -31.64 -86.25
C LEU A 426 -46.87 -31.60 -87.03
N LEU A 427 -47.94 -31.25 -86.31
CA LEU A 427 -49.30 -31.22 -86.81
C LEU A 427 -49.94 -29.89 -86.41
N ALA A 428 -50.49 -29.17 -87.40
CA ALA A 428 -51.25 -27.95 -87.19
C ALA A 428 -52.75 -28.27 -87.22
N GLU A 429 -53.48 -27.85 -86.20
CA GLU A 429 -54.92 -28.11 -86.03
C GLU A 429 -55.67 -26.83 -85.70
N GLN A 430 -56.88 -26.69 -86.23
CA GLN A 430 -57.83 -25.67 -85.82
C GLN A 430 -59.21 -26.31 -85.60
N ASN A 431 -59.82 -26.05 -84.45
CA ASN A 431 -61.16 -26.55 -84.09
C ASN A 431 -61.33 -28.08 -84.23
N GLY A 432 -60.30 -28.87 -83.96
CA GLY A 432 -60.37 -30.33 -84.06
C GLY A 432 -60.10 -30.91 -85.46
N GLN A 433 -59.84 -30.08 -86.46
CA GLN A 433 -59.48 -30.51 -87.82
C GLN A 433 -57.99 -30.26 -88.10
N ILE A 434 -57.31 -31.30 -88.60
CA ILE A 434 -55.91 -31.24 -89.04
C ILE A 434 -55.85 -30.39 -90.31
N LEU A 435 -55.01 -29.35 -90.29
CA LEU A 435 -54.82 -28.46 -91.43
C LEU A 435 -53.71 -28.97 -92.37
N PHE A 436 -52.57 -29.33 -91.78
CA PHE A 436 -51.41 -29.91 -92.47
C PHE A 436 -50.42 -30.46 -91.42
N GLN A 437 -49.59 -31.40 -91.84
CA GLN A 437 -48.61 -32.08 -91.01
C GLN A 437 -47.25 -32.17 -91.70
N THR A 438 -46.23 -32.64 -90.98
CA THR A 438 -44.86 -32.79 -91.50
C THR A 438 -44.71 -34.03 -92.41
N GLU A 439 -45.70 -34.94 -92.41
CA GLU A 439 -45.69 -36.17 -93.24
C GLU A 439 -46.33 -36.02 -94.63
N ASP A 440 -47.18 -35.00 -94.89
CA ASP A 440 -47.87 -34.84 -96.18
C ASP A 440 -46.96 -34.23 -97.27
N ASP A 441 -46.45 -35.06 -98.19
CA ASP A 441 -47.04 -35.25 -99.53
C ASP A 441 -46.15 -36.19 -100.39
N ASN A 442 -46.60 -37.43 -100.59
CA ASN A 442 -46.12 -38.29 -101.67
C ASN A 442 -47.29 -39.14 -102.18
N ASP A 443 -48.39 -38.47 -102.54
CA ASP A 443 -49.46 -38.99 -103.40
C ASP A 443 -49.79 -37.96 -104.49
N MET A 444 -48.80 -37.70 -105.35
CA MET A 444 -48.95 -36.97 -106.61
C MET A 444 -48.33 -37.79 -107.76
N ASP A 445 -48.55 -39.12 -107.77
CA ASP A 445 -48.21 -39.99 -108.91
C ASP A 445 -49.44 -40.71 -109.48
N SER A 446 -50.57 -40.01 -109.52
CA SER A 446 -51.73 -40.42 -110.31
C SER A 446 -52.41 -39.22 -110.92
N GLN A 447 -51.72 -38.55 -111.86
CA GLN A 447 -52.33 -37.85 -113.00
C GLN A 447 -51.26 -37.28 -113.96
N LYS A 448 -50.95 -38.03 -115.04
CA LYS A 448 -51.03 -37.58 -116.44
C LYS A 448 -50.55 -38.65 -117.44
N PRO A 449 -51.01 -38.62 -118.70
CA PRO A 449 -52.13 -37.86 -119.27
C PRO A 449 -53.44 -38.66 -119.38
#